data_AF-A0A1F6ESX7-F1
#
_entry.id   AF-A0A1F6ESX7-F1
#
_cell.length_a   1.000
_cell.length_b   1.000
_cell.length_c   1.000
_cell.angle_alpha   90.00
_cell.angle_beta   90.00
_cell.angle_gamma   90.00
#
_symmetry.space_group_name_H-M   'P 1'
#
loop_
_entity.id
_entity.type
_entity.pdbx_description
1 polymer ?
#
loop_
_entity_poly.entity_id
_entity_poly.type
_entity_poly.pdbx_seq_one_letter_code
_entity_poly.pdbx_strand_id
1 'polypeptide(L)'
;MSDDASRTIELAISKAKIDPDFSKDLVNYFKYLVIENCSRGRLPELDTIFRYGNSADLLSFGLEVVPDCGNKITVYVKNYR
;
A
#
# COMPACT_ATOMS: atom_id res chain seq x y z
N MET A 1 2.68 13.95 15.65
CA MET A 1 3.14 12.60 15.22
C MET A 1 3.21 12.51 13.67
N SER A 2 3.63 13.55 12.95
CA SER A 2 3.52 13.61 11.48
C SER A 2 4.80 13.26 10.69
N ASP A 3 5.95 13.09 11.34
CA ASP A 3 7.24 13.01 10.63
C ASP A 3 7.66 11.59 10.20
N ASP A 4 7.16 10.55 10.88
CA ASP A 4 7.63 9.18 10.69
C ASP A 4 6.95 8.46 9.50
N ALA A 5 5.67 8.78 9.25
CA ALA A 5 4.91 8.25 8.12
C ALA A 5 5.45 8.81 6.78
N SER A 6 5.71 10.12 6.72
CA SER A 6 6.24 10.78 5.53
C SER A 6 7.63 10.26 5.15
N ARG A 7 8.54 10.11 6.12
CA ARG A 7 9.88 9.55 5.88
C ARG A 7 9.85 8.12 5.37
N THR A 8 8.88 7.32 5.84
CA THR A 8 8.78 5.92 5.40
C THR A 8 8.20 5.80 3.99
N ILE A 9 7.22 6.63 3.64
CA ILE A 9 6.70 6.71 2.27
C ILE A 9 7.83 7.13 1.30
N GLU A 10 8.66 8.11 1.68
CA GLU A 10 9.82 8.50 0.88
C GLU A 10 10.84 7.38 0.71
N LEU A 11 11.11 6.59 1.77
CA LEU A 11 12.02 5.44 1.71
C LEU A 11 11.47 4.34 0.79
N ALA A 12 10.17 4.06 0.87
CA ALA A 12 9.49 3.10 0.00
C ALA A 12 9.52 3.55 -1.46
N ILE A 13 9.26 4.84 -1.73
CA ILE A 13 9.34 5.43 -3.07
C ILE A 13 10.78 5.39 -3.60
N SER A 14 11.78 5.69 -2.77
CA SER A 14 13.19 5.68 -3.16
C SER A 14 13.65 4.28 -3.54
N LYS A 15 13.32 3.25 -2.74
CA LYS A 15 13.65 1.85 -3.05
C LYS A 15 12.90 1.33 -4.28
N ALA A 16 11.60 1.62 -4.42
CA ALA A 16 10.80 1.18 -5.57
C ALA A 16 11.27 1.76 -6.92
N LYS A 17 11.98 2.89 -6.91
CA LYS A 17 12.57 3.48 -8.12
C LYS A 17 13.83 2.77 -8.60
N ILE A 18 14.55 2.08 -7.71
CA ILE A 18 15.86 1.46 -8.01
C ILE A 18 15.79 -0.08 -8.08
N ASP A 19 14.73 -0.67 -7.51
CA ASP A 19 14.49 -2.11 -7.49
C ASP A 19 13.06 -2.43 -8.01
N PRO A 20 12.94 -2.89 -9.28
CA PRO A 20 11.66 -3.27 -9.86
C PRO A 20 10.97 -4.46 -9.16
N ASP A 21 11.74 -5.39 -8.60
CA ASP A 21 11.19 -6.56 -7.90
C ASP A 21 10.58 -6.11 -6.57
N PHE A 22 11.29 -5.27 -5.82
CA PHE A 22 10.75 -4.62 -4.62
C PHE A 22 9.47 -3.83 -4.91
N SER A 23 9.44 -3.07 -6.00
CA SER A 23 8.25 -2.30 -6.40
C SER A 23 7.04 -3.21 -6.63
N LYS A 24 7.24 -4.33 -7.35
CA LYS A 24 6.19 -5.32 -7.61
C LYS A 24 5.71 -6.00 -6.33
N ASP A 25 6.65 -6.39 -5.48
CA ASP A 25 6.37 -7.07 -4.22
C ASP A 25 5.65 -6.16 -3.22
N LEU A 26 6.04 -4.89 -3.14
CA LEU A 26 5.36 -3.88 -2.32
C LEU A 26 3.91 -3.67 -2.79
N VAL A 27 3.67 -3.57 -4.10
CA VAL A 27 2.31 -3.45 -4.66
C VAL A 27 1.49 -4.70 -4.38
N ASN A 28 2.07 -5.90 -4.51
CA ASN A 28 1.37 -7.15 -4.21
C ASN A 28 1.03 -7.28 -2.73
N TYR A 29 1.98 -6.96 -1.84
CA TYR A 29 1.75 -6.93 -0.40
C TYR A 29 0.62 -5.94 -0.04
N PHE A 30 0.63 -4.77 -0.65
CA PHE A 30 -0.41 -3.77 -0.42
C PHE A 30 -1.79 -4.25 -0.91
N LYS A 31 -1.88 -4.84 -2.11
CA LYS A 31 -3.12 -5.45 -2.60
C LYS A 31 -3.63 -6.55 -1.66
N TYR A 32 -2.74 -7.39 -1.15
CA TYR A 32 -3.09 -8.43 -0.18
C TYR A 32 -3.71 -7.83 1.09
N LEU A 33 -3.05 -6.83 1.69
CA LEU A 33 -3.57 -6.15 2.89
C LEU A 33 -4.97 -5.56 2.65
N VAL A 34 -5.16 -4.90 1.50
CA VAL A 34 -6.45 -4.31 1.14
C VAL A 34 -7.52 -5.39 1.01
N ILE A 35 -7.25 -6.50 0.33
CA ILE A 35 -8.21 -7.61 0.17
C ILE A 35 -8.55 -8.24 1.52
N GLU A 36 -7.56 -8.47 2.38
CA GLU A 36 -7.75 -9.09 3.70
C GLU A 36 -8.63 -8.26 4.63
N ASN A 37 -8.58 -6.93 4.52
CA ASN A 37 -9.29 -6.00 5.39
C ASN A 37 -10.53 -5.36 4.72
N CYS A 38 -10.77 -5.63 3.43
CA CYS A 38 -11.91 -5.07 2.70
C CYS A 38 -13.21 -5.80 3.07
N SER A 39 -14.19 -5.04 3.54
CA SER A 39 -15.54 -5.58 3.77
C SER A 39 -16.24 -5.91 2.45
N ARG A 40 -17.12 -6.92 2.46
CA ARG A 40 -17.83 -7.35 1.24
C ARG A 40 -18.58 -6.22 0.52
N GLY A 41 -19.08 -5.24 1.27
CA GLY A 41 -19.77 -4.07 0.71
C GLY A 41 -18.88 -3.13 -0.11
N ARG A 42 -17.56 -3.17 0.10
CA ARG A 42 -16.58 -2.32 -0.61
C ARG A 42 -15.83 -3.04 -1.73
N LEU A 43 -16.07 -4.34 -1.95
CA LEU A 43 -15.46 -5.09 -3.05
C LEU A 43 -15.74 -4.48 -4.46
N PRO A 44 -16.95 -3.93 -4.76
CA PRO A 44 -17.18 -3.29 -6.05
C PRO A 44 -16.32 -2.03 -6.27
N GLU A 45 -16.07 -1.28 -5.21
CA GLU A 45 -15.20 -0.10 -5.22
C GLU A 45 -13.75 -0.52 -5.46
N LEU A 46 -13.28 -1.57 -4.78
CA LEU A 46 -11.95 -2.14 -4.99
C LEU A 46 -11.74 -2.67 -6.43
N ASP A 47 -12.73 -3.36 -7.00
CA ASP A 47 -12.67 -3.85 -8.40
C ASP A 47 -12.59 -2.67 -9.39
N THR A 48 -13.30 -1.57 -9.11
CA THR A 48 -13.23 -0.34 -9.91
C THR A 48 -11.81 0.25 -9.85
N ILE A 49 -11.21 0.33 -8.66
CA ILE A 49 -9.84 0.82 -8.47
C ILE A 49 -8.83 -0.07 -9.20
N PHE A 50 -8.98 -1.40 -9.16
CA PHE A 50 -8.08 -2.30 -9.87
C PHE A 50 -8.17 -2.20 -11.39
N ARG A 51 -9.36 -1.92 -11.94
CA ARG A 51 -9.56 -1.82 -13.40
C ARG A 51 -9.19 -0.45 -13.96
N TYR A 52 -9.48 0.62 -13.22
CA TYR A 52 -9.48 1.98 -13.75
C TYR A 52 -8.68 2.98 -12.90
N GLY A 53 -8.37 2.63 -11.66
CA GLY A 53 -7.67 3.51 -10.73
C GLY A 53 -6.16 3.55 -10.96
N ASN A 54 -5.53 4.52 -10.32
CA ASN A 54 -4.09 4.65 -10.23
C ASN A 54 -3.58 4.24 -8.82
N SER A 55 -2.27 4.34 -8.61
CA SER A 55 -1.64 3.95 -7.35
C SER A 55 -2.05 4.82 -6.16
N ALA A 56 -2.43 6.08 -6.38
CA ALA A 56 -2.93 6.97 -5.33
C ALA A 56 -4.36 6.60 -4.91
N ASP A 57 -5.21 6.18 -5.86
CA ASP A 57 -6.55 5.68 -5.56
C ASP A 57 -6.49 4.42 -4.70
N LEU A 58 -5.62 3.48 -5.07
CA LEU A 58 -5.37 2.26 -4.30
C LEU A 58 -4.81 2.58 -2.91
N LEU A 59 -3.88 3.54 -2.80
CA LEU A 59 -3.32 3.96 -1.52
C LEU A 59 -4.39 4.58 -0.61
N SER A 60 -5.21 5.47 -1.16
CA SER A 60 -6.27 6.17 -0.41
C SER A 60 -7.30 5.16 0.12
N PHE A 61 -7.78 4.26 -0.75
CA PHE A 61 -8.66 3.18 -0.35
C PHE A 61 -8.02 2.27 0.72
N GLY A 62 -6.75 1.91 0.55
CA GLY A 62 -6.05 1.08 1.52
C GLY A 62 -5.85 1.76 2.88
N LEU A 63 -5.64 3.07 2.94
CA LEU A 63 -5.58 3.81 4.20
C LEU A 63 -6.92 3.82 4.94
N GLU A 64 -8.04 3.72 4.23
CA GLU A 64 -9.37 3.67 4.82
C GLU A 64 -9.74 2.28 5.34
N VAL A 65 -9.36 1.22 4.63
CA VAL A 65 -9.79 -0.16 4.97
C VAL A 65 -8.77 -0.94 5.77
N VAL A 66 -7.47 -0.61 5.70
CA VAL A 66 -6.41 -1.34 6.40
C VAL A 66 -6.07 -0.63 7.72
N PRO A 67 -6.34 -1.26 8.88
CA PRO A 67 -5.91 -0.72 10.17
C PRO A 67 -4.38 -0.61 10.23
N ASP A 68 -3.89 0.52 10.76
CA ASP A 68 -2.46 0.82 10.88
C ASP A 68 -1.66 0.64 9.57
N CYS A 69 -2.31 0.89 8.44
CA CYS A 69 -1.77 0.72 7.08
C CYS A 69 -0.33 1.25 6.94
N GLY A 70 -0.08 2.49 7.38
CA GLY A 70 1.24 3.10 7.33
C GLY A 70 2.30 2.30 8.09
N ASN A 71 1.99 1.80 9.29
CA ASN A 71 2.93 1.00 10.08
C ASN A 71 3.19 -0.37 9.42
N LYS A 72 2.16 -1.02 8.87
CA LYS A 72 2.31 -2.31 8.17
C LYS A 72 3.21 -2.19 6.94
N ILE A 73 3.07 -1.09 6.18
CA ILE A 73 3.95 -0.79 5.04
C ILE A 73 5.36 -0.50 5.55
N THR A 74 5.52 0.33 6.58
CA THR A 74 6.82 0.64 7.18
C THR A 74 7.60 -0.60 7.61
N VAL A 75 6.94 -1.52 8.31
CA VAL A 75 7.56 -2.78 8.77
C VAL A 75 7.97 -3.65 7.58
N TYR A 76 7.15 -3.74 6.54
CA TYR A 76 7.48 -4.49 5.34
C TYR A 76 8.73 -3.93 4.63
N VAL A 77 8.75 -2.61 4.40
CA VAL A 77 9.86 -1.91 3.73
C VAL A 77 11.17 -2.05 4.51
N LYS A 78 11.12 -1.97 5.85
CA LYS A 78 12.29 -2.12 6.72
C LYS A 78 12.86 -3.54 6.73
N ASN A 79 12.01 -4.55 6.56
CA ASN A 79 12.39 -5.97 6.60
C ASN A 79 12.64 -6.59 5.23
N TYR A 80 12.37 -5.86 4.14
CA TYR A 80 12.64 -6.31 2.79
C TYR A 80 14.16 -6.43 2.57
N ARG A 81 14.62 -7.65 2.24
CA ARG A 81 16.03 -8.01 2.09
C ARG A 81 16.63 -7.49 0.80
#